data_AF-A0A663MWN6-F1
#
_entry.id   AF-A0A663MWN6-F1
#
_cell.length_a   1.000
_cell.length_b   1.000
_cell.length_c   1.000
_cell.angle_alpha   90.00
_cell.angle_beta   90.00
_cell.angle_gamma   90.00
#
_symmetry.space_group_name_H-M   'P 1'
#
loop_
_entity.id
_entity.type
_entity.pdbx_description
1 polymer ?
#
loop_
_entity_poly.entity_id
_entity_poly.type
_entity_poly.pdbx_seq_one_letter_code
_entity_poly.pdbx_strand_id
1 'polypeptide(L)'
;LSHVMATTFFRSIFWVLPLLLVLSPVNSSSCAMGNKTTIHAKYKNILIHDINELVNMSAEYRDRCCKNKKHENSKVFFCNDTQEIESLQSMACNMLRFFHKQKISKDYRRKAALVSCGTLQVLECKCERHKKEKVCTQVNTHNTDTGSEQSKNKCNQEFCELKENISSLRSCWNKFEKISR
;
A
#
# COMPACT_ATOMS: atom_id res chain seq x y z
N LEU A 1 -15.55 16.05 -80.39
CA LEU A 1 -16.51 14.98 -80.08
C LEU A 1 -15.79 14.00 -79.14
N SER A 2 -16.23 13.59 -77.96
CA SER A 2 -17.45 13.81 -77.18
C SER A 2 -17.23 13.06 -75.85
N HIS A 3 -17.60 13.68 -74.72
CA HIS A 3 -17.92 13.07 -73.41
C HIS A 3 -16.75 12.46 -72.58
N VAL A 4 -16.33 13.05 -71.45
CA VAL A 4 -16.99 13.10 -70.12
C VAL A 4 -17.20 11.70 -69.52
N MET A 5 -16.41 11.30 -68.51
CA MET A 5 -16.82 11.25 -67.08
C MET A 5 -15.80 10.47 -66.23
N ALA A 6 -15.31 11.11 -65.18
CA ALA A 6 -14.47 10.52 -64.15
C ALA A 6 -15.17 9.35 -63.46
N THR A 7 -14.52 8.18 -63.49
CA THR A 7 -14.85 6.95 -62.77
C THR A 7 -13.49 6.39 -62.32
N THR A 8 -13.22 6.03 -61.08
CA THR A 8 -14.05 5.58 -59.98
C THR A 8 -13.28 5.73 -58.67
N PHE A 9 -14.07 5.98 -57.63
CA PHE A 9 -13.72 6.26 -56.25
C PHE A 9 -12.74 5.27 -55.59
N PHE A 10 -11.88 5.86 -54.76
CA PHE A 10 -11.09 5.25 -53.68
C PHE A 10 -11.76 4.00 -53.09
N ARG A 11 -11.18 2.82 -53.35
CA ARG A 11 -11.55 1.60 -52.65
C ARG A 11 -10.91 1.57 -51.27
N SER A 12 -11.79 1.43 -50.28
CA SER A 12 -11.56 0.69 -49.04
C SER A 12 -10.45 1.18 -48.13
N ILE A 13 -10.79 2.03 -47.16
CA ILE A 13 -10.46 1.86 -45.73
C ILE A 13 -11.54 2.68 -44.98
N PHE A 14 -12.77 2.14 -44.87
CA PHE A 14 -13.57 2.47 -43.69
C PHE A 14 -12.93 1.67 -42.57
N TRP A 15 -11.89 2.26 -41.98
CA TRP A 15 -11.29 1.83 -40.74
C TRP A 15 -12.38 2.01 -39.68
N VAL A 16 -13.27 1.02 -39.59
CA VAL A 16 -14.10 0.81 -38.42
C VAL A 16 -13.10 0.75 -37.29
N LEU A 17 -13.00 1.84 -36.53
CA LEU A 17 -12.22 1.88 -35.31
C LEU A 17 -12.79 0.73 -34.48
N PRO A 18 -12.08 -0.38 -34.27
CA PRO A 18 -12.53 -1.32 -33.28
C PRO A 18 -12.38 -0.51 -32.00
N LEU A 19 -13.50 -0.19 -31.37
CA LEU A 19 -13.53 0.16 -29.95
C LEU A 19 -12.93 -1.03 -29.23
N LEU A 20 -11.59 -1.04 -29.15
CA LEU A 20 -10.85 -1.82 -28.20
C LEU A 20 -11.22 -1.22 -26.87
N LEU A 21 -12.36 -1.68 -26.34
CA LEU A 21 -12.58 -1.74 -24.92
C LEU A 21 -11.48 -2.66 -24.39
N VAL A 22 -10.30 -2.06 -24.20
CA VAL A 22 -9.32 -2.57 -23.26
C VAL A 22 -10.02 -2.51 -21.93
N LEU A 23 -10.71 -3.61 -21.60
CA LEU A 23 -10.99 -3.97 -20.23
C LEU A 23 -9.62 -4.17 -19.59
N SER A 24 -8.96 -3.06 -19.25
CA SER A 24 -7.91 -3.08 -18.23
C SER A 24 -8.53 -3.84 -17.07
N PRO A 25 -7.91 -4.92 -16.57
CA PRO A 25 -8.48 -5.66 -15.46
C PRO A 25 -8.70 -4.64 -14.34
N VAL A 26 -9.97 -4.33 -14.09
CA VAL A 26 -10.39 -3.49 -12.98
C VAL A 26 -10.03 -4.30 -11.75
N ASN A 27 -8.91 -3.94 -11.13
CA ASN A 27 -8.42 -4.46 -9.87
C ASN A 27 -8.45 -6.00 -9.77
N SER A 28 -7.62 -6.71 -10.55
CA SER A 28 -7.17 -8.01 -10.04
C SER A 28 -6.23 -7.73 -8.88
N SER A 29 -6.69 -7.85 -7.64
CA SER A 29 -5.76 -7.85 -6.51
C SER A 29 -4.69 -8.91 -6.79
N SER A 30 -3.41 -8.51 -6.80
CA SER A 30 -2.28 -9.43 -7.08
C SER A 30 -2.00 -10.41 -5.94
N CYS A 31 -3.03 -10.71 -5.14
CA CYS A 31 -2.99 -11.64 -4.03
C CYS A 31 -3.32 -13.03 -4.56
N ALA A 32 -2.40 -13.98 -4.35
CA ALA A 32 -2.79 -15.38 -4.42
C ALA A 32 -3.67 -15.63 -3.19
N MET A 33 -4.98 -15.85 -3.40
CA MET A 33 -5.92 -16.04 -2.29
C MET A 33 -5.51 -17.28 -1.48
N GLY A 34 -4.81 -17.07 -0.37
CA GLY A 34 -4.44 -18.12 0.56
C GLY A 34 -5.63 -18.57 1.41
N ASN A 35 -5.53 -19.75 2.00
CA ASN A 35 -6.54 -20.23 2.96
C ASN A 35 -6.61 -19.29 4.18
N LYS A 36 -7.82 -18.77 4.47
CA LYS A 36 -8.09 -17.82 5.56
C LYS A 36 -7.55 -18.30 6.92
N THR A 37 -7.65 -19.60 7.22
CA THR A 37 -7.10 -20.21 8.45
C THR A 37 -5.58 -20.12 8.49
N THR A 38 -4.91 -20.32 7.34
CA THR A 38 -3.45 -20.22 7.23
C THR A 38 -2.98 -18.77 7.38
N ILE A 39 -3.68 -17.82 6.74
CA ILE A 39 -3.43 -16.39 6.88
C ILE A 39 -3.54 -15.98 8.35
N HIS A 40 -4.63 -16.39 9.01
CA HIS A 40 -4.86 -16.12 10.43
C HIS A 40 -3.77 -16.70 11.34
N ALA A 41 -3.31 -17.94 11.10
CA ALA A 41 -2.22 -18.54 11.86
C ALA A 41 -0.89 -17.79 11.66
N LYS A 42 -0.53 -17.44 10.42
CA LYS A 42 0.69 -16.65 10.13
C LYS A 42 0.62 -15.26 10.78
N TYR A 43 -0.53 -14.58 10.71
CA TYR A 43 -0.75 -13.29 11.37
C TYR A 43 -0.50 -13.36 12.88
N LYS A 44 -1.09 -14.35 13.57
CA LYS A 44 -0.96 -14.51 15.02
C LYS A 44 0.44 -14.87 15.49
N ASN A 45 1.13 -15.72 14.74
CA ASN A 45 2.43 -16.22 15.17
C ASN A 45 3.60 -15.33 14.76
N ILE A 46 3.43 -14.51 13.71
CA ILE A 46 4.53 -13.77 13.09
C ILE A 46 4.29 -12.26 13.19
N LEU A 47 3.15 -11.79 12.70
CA LEU A 47 2.98 -10.38 12.35
C LEU A 47 2.42 -9.50 13.48
N ILE A 48 1.57 -10.06 14.36
CA ILE A 48 0.90 -9.28 15.41
C ILE A 48 1.87 -8.61 16.37
N HIS A 49 2.99 -9.28 16.70
CA HIS A 49 4.01 -8.73 17.57
C HIS A 49 4.66 -7.49 16.96
N ASP A 50 5.07 -7.57 15.68
CA ASP A 50 5.68 -6.44 14.97
C ASP A 50 4.72 -5.25 14.82
N ILE A 51 3.43 -5.51 14.60
CA ILE A 51 2.40 -4.46 14.55
C ILE A 51 2.28 -3.75 15.91
N ASN A 52 2.22 -4.51 17.01
CA ASN A 52 2.10 -3.92 18.34
C ASN A 52 3.34 -3.10 18.72
N GLU A 53 4.54 -3.60 18.40
CA GLU A 53 5.78 -2.86 18.63
C GLU A 53 5.81 -1.56 17.81
N LEU A 54 5.40 -1.61 16.52
CA LEU A 54 5.31 -0.44 15.67
C LEU A 54 4.32 0.61 16.21
N VAL A 55 3.17 0.17 16.74
CA VAL A 55 2.21 1.06 17.39
C VAL A 55 2.80 1.69 18.64
N ASN A 56 3.53 0.94 19.46
CA ASN A 56 4.16 1.48 20.67
C ASN A 56 5.21 2.55 20.31
N MET A 57 6.04 2.32 19.30
CA MET A 57 6.98 3.33 18.78
C MET A 57 6.25 4.62 18.32
N SER A 58 5.01 4.50 17.83
CA SER A 58 4.20 5.65 17.40
C SER A 58 3.60 6.47 18.56
N ALA A 59 3.48 5.86 19.75
CA ALA A 59 2.91 6.47 20.94
C ALA A 59 3.90 7.41 21.65
N GLU A 60 5.21 7.19 21.47
CA GLU A 60 6.27 8.04 22.04
C GLU A 60 6.29 9.47 21.44
N TYR A 61 5.56 9.71 20.34
CA TYR A 61 5.53 11.00 19.66
C TYR A 61 4.36 11.88 20.10
N ARG A 62 4.57 13.21 20.17
CA ARG A 62 3.56 14.18 20.65
C ARG A 62 2.28 14.16 19.80
N ASP A 63 1.21 13.58 20.33
CA ASP A 63 -0.13 13.56 19.72
C ASP A 63 -0.67 14.94 19.34
N ARG A 64 -0.25 15.99 20.08
CA ARG A 64 -0.64 17.38 19.80
C ARG A 64 -0.26 17.84 18.39
N CYS A 65 0.76 17.26 17.75
CA CYS A 65 1.15 17.61 16.38
C CYS A 65 0.19 17.07 15.30
N CYS A 66 -0.53 15.98 15.58
CA CYS A 66 -1.37 15.32 14.58
C CYS A 66 -2.84 15.79 14.61
N LYS A 67 -3.23 16.60 15.61
CA LYS A 67 -4.63 17.02 15.85
C LYS A 67 -5.18 18.09 14.89
N ASN A 68 -4.35 18.72 14.04
CA ASN A 68 -4.71 20.02 13.45
C ASN A 68 -4.82 20.09 11.92
N LYS A 69 -4.83 18.98 11.18
CA LYS A 69 -5.09 19.05 9.73
C LYS A 69 -6.22 18.10 9.33
N LYS A 70 -7.41 18.67 9.09
CA LYS A 70 -8.32 18.17 8.06
C LYS A 70 -7.51 18.18 6.76
N HIS A 71 -6.84 17.09 6.46
CA HIS A 71 -6.23 16.93 5.16
C HIS A 71 -7.40 16.80 4.18
N GLU A 72 -7.62 17.81 3.34
CA GLU A 72 -8.57 17.74 2.22
C GLU A 72 -8.28 16.53 1.29
N ASN A 73 -7.11 15.88 1.44
CA ASN A 73 -6.67 14.75 0.62
C ASN A 73 -5.99 13.61 1.42
N SER A 74 -6.13 13.52 2.76
CA SER A 74 -5.56 12.34 3.43
C SER A 74 -6.42 11.17 3.02
N LYS A 75 -5.84 10.28 2.22
CA LYS A 75 -6.41 8.96 1.97
C LYS A 75 -6.43 8.23 3.31
N VAL A 76 -7.48 8.46 4.09
CA VAL A 76 -7.81 7.63 5.23
C VAL A 76 -8.11 6.27 4.64
N PHE A 77 -7.28 5.29 4.96
CA PHE A 77 -7.51 3.93 4.48
C PHE A 77 -8.62 3.34 5.33
N PHE A 78 -9.76 3.12 4.70
CA PHE A 78 -10.87 2.39 5.29
C PHE A 78 -10.66 0.91 5.04
N CYS A 79 -10.89 0.10 6.08
CA CYS A 79 -10.97 -1.34 5.93
C CYS A 79 -12.37 -1.68 5.43
N ASN A 80 -12.47 -2.08 4.16
CA ASN A 80 -13.73 -2.56 3.60
C ASN A 80 -13.96 -4.00 4.10
N ASP A 81 -15.08 -4.21 4.81
CA ASP A 81 -15.42 -5.48 5.44
C ASP A 81 -15.71 -6.62 4.44
N THR A 82 -15.88 -6.32 3.15
CA THR A 82 -16.00 -7.34 2.09
C THR A 82 -14.71 -7.54 1.29
N GLN A 83 -13.70 -6.71 1.52
CA GLN A 83 -12.43 -6.66 0.78
C GLN A 83 -11.26 -6.37 1.74
N GLU A 84 -11.20 -7.07 2.88
CA GLU A 84 -10.18 -6.80 3.89
C GLU A 84 -8.78 -7.11 3.39
N ILE A 85 -8.62 -8.18 2.60
CA ILE A 85 -7.33 -8.55 2.00
C ILE A 85 -6.82 -7.44 1.08
N GLU A 86 -7.68 -6.91 0.21
CA GLU A 86 -7.32 -5.81 -0.70
C GLU A 86 -7.05 -4.52 0.08
N SER A 87 -7.83 -4.27 1.14
CA SER A 87 -7.63 -3.14 2.05
C SER A 87 -6.27 -3.23 2.74
N LEU A 88 -5.92 -4.39 3.30
CA LEU A 88 -4.64 -4.66 3.95
C LEU A 88 -3.46 -4.55 2.97
N GLN A 89 -3.59 -5.12 1.77
CA GLN A 89 -2.60 -4.98 0.70
C GLN A 89 -2.38 -3.51 0.36
N SER A 90 -3.44 -2.74 0.14
CA SER A 90 -3.37 -1.31 -0.19
C SER A 90 -2.70 -0.51 0.92
N MET A 91 -3.08 -0.75 2.18
CA MET A 91 -2.48 -0.12 3.36
C MET A 91 -0.99 -0.44 3.47
N ALA A 92 -0.60 -1.72 3.38
CA ALA A 92 0.80 -2.15 3.45
C ALA A 92 1.62 -1.54 2.29
N CYS A 93 1.10 -1.60 1.07
CA CYS A 93 1.74 -0.98 -0.07
C CYS A 93 1.87 0.54 0.10
N ASN A 94 0.90 1.22 0.70
CA ASN A 94 0.98 2.66 0.95
C ASN A 94 2.05 2.99 2.00
N MET A 95 2.15 2.21 3.07
CA MET A 95 3.14 2.39 4.12
C MET A 95 4.59 2.29 3.61
N LEU A 96 4.87 1.44 2.61
CA LEU A 96 6.21 1.33 2.02
C LEU A 96 6.74 2.65 1.43
N ARG A 97 5.89 3.63 1.08
CA ARG A 97 6.36 4.93 0.57
C ARG A 97 7.12 5.75 1.63
N PHE A 98 6.94 5.44 2.91
CA PHE A 98 7.61 6.13 4.01
C PHE A 98 9.04 5.64 4.23
N PHE A 99 9.45 4.52 3.62
CA PHE A 99 10.75 3.91 3.87
C PHE A 99 11.93 4.85 3.57
N HIS A 100 11.82 5.77 2.61
CA HIS A 100 12.88 6.73 2.27
C HIS A 100 12.64 8.14 2.84
N LYS A 101 11.63 8.34 3.69
CA LYS A 101 11.27 9.64 4.24
C LYS A 101 12.18 10.00 5.41
N GLN A 102 13.23 10.77 5.12
CA GLN A 102 14.27 11.14 6.09
C GLN A 102 13.78 12.00 7.26
N LYS A 103 12.58 12.58 7.20
CA LYS A 103 11.99 13.32 8.33
C LYS A 103 11.46 12.39 9.43
N ILE A 104 11.38 11.09 9.14
CA ILE A 104 10.93 10.04 10.05
C ILE A 104 12.16 9.26 10.51
N SER A 105 12.20 8.89 11.79
CA SER A 105 13.33 8.14 12.35
C SER A 105 13.57 6.84 11.58
N LYS A 106 14.84 6.47 11.44
CA LYS A 106 15.28 5.30 10.68
C LYS A 106 14.64 4.01 11.19
N ASP A 107 14.56 3.85 12.51
CA ASP A 107 14.01 2.64 13.12
C ASP A 107 12.50 2.55 12.90
N TYR A 108 11.77 3.66 13.06
CA TYR A 108 10.33 3.68 12.83
C TYR A 108 9.98 3.41 11.36
N ARG A 109 10.69 4.03 10.40
CA ARG A 109 10.47 3.75 8.96
C ARG A 109 10.87 2.32 8.58
N ARG A 110 11.91 1.75 9.21
CA ARG A 110 12.32 0.36 8.99
C ARG A 110 11.30 -0.63 9.55
N LYS A 111 10.82 -0.42 10.79
CA LYS A 111 9.80 -1.26 11.41
C LYS A 111 8.46 -1.18 10.66
N ALA A 112 8.08 0.01 10.19
CA ALA A 112 6.91 0.16 9.32
C ALA A 112 7.05 -0.63 8.00
N ALA A 113 8.24 -0.63 7.39
CA ALA A 113 8.50 -1.42 6.20
C ALA A 113 8.49 -2.94 6.49
N LEU A 114 9.07 -3.38 7.61
CA LEU A 114 8.99 -4.78 8.08
C LEU A 114 7.54 -5.25 8.19
N VAL A 115 6.69 -4.50 8.92
CA VAL A 115 5.26 -4.80 9.08
C VAL A 115 4.54 -4.82 7.73
N SER A 116 4.86 -3.89 6.84
CA SER A 116 4.25 -3.83 5.51
C SER A 116 4.61 -5.04 4.65
N CYS A 117 5.89 -5.42 4.63
CA CYS A 117 6.37 -6.58 3.89
C CYS A 117 5.86 -7.90 4.48
N GLY A 118 5.86 -8.01 5.81
CA GLY A 118 5.25 -9.15 6.51
C GLY A 118 3.76 -9.27 6.21
N THR A 119 3.01 -8.16 6.19
CA THR A 119 1.59 -8.14 5.77
C THR A 119 1.42 -8.71 4.36
N LEU A 120 2.20 -8.22 3.39
CA LEU A 120 2.13 -8.69 2.01
C LEU A 120 2.51 -10.17 1.87
N GLN A 121 3.51 -10.62 2.63
CA GLN A 121 3.93 -12.02 2.64
C GLN A 121 2.88 -12.95 3.27
N VAL A 122 2.26 -12.54 4.38
CA VAL A 122 1.21 -13.31 5.04
C VAL A 122 -0.01 -13.47 4.14
N LEU A 123 -0.36 -12.42 3.39
CA LEU A 123 -1.49 -12.40 2.45
C LEU A 123 -1.13 -12.93 1.05
N GLU A 124 0.14 -13.26 0.79
CA GLU A 124 0.65 -13.70 -0.51
C GLU A 124 0.30 -12.68 -1.64
N CYS A 125 0.42 -11.40 -1.31
CA CYS A 125 0.13 -10.25 -2.18
C CYS A 125 1.40 -9.55 -2.67
N LYS A 126 1.28 -8.83 -3.79
CA LYS A 126 2.33 -7.91 -4.27
C LYS A 126 1.81 -6.47 -4.35
N CYS A 127 2.72 -5.52 -4.48
CA CYS A 127 2.35 -4.15 -4.84
C CYS A 127 2.52 -3.96 -6.35
N GLU A 128 1.59 -3.28 -7.01
CA GLU A 128 1.66 -2.97 -8.45
C GLU A 128 2.94 -2.23 -8.88
N ARG A 129 3.59 -1.52 -7.94
CA ARG A 129 4.81 -0.76 -8.22
C ARG A 129 6.05 -1.54 -7.79
N HIS A 130 6.86 -1.99 -8.75
CA HIS A 130 8.15 -2.68 -8.52
C HIS A 130 9.10 -1.95 -7.54
N LYS A 131 9.03 -0.62 -7.44
CA LYS A 131 9.83 0.15 -6.46
C LYS A 131 9.54 -0.26 -5.01
N LYS A 132 8.31 -0.68 -4.71
CA LYS A 132 7.89 -1.12 -3.36
C LYS A 132 8.39 -2.52 -3.05
N GLU A 133 8.45 -3.41 -4.04
CA GLU A 133 8.99 -4.76 -3.89
C GLU A 133 10.48 -4.75 -3.50
N LYS A 134 11.25 -3.84 -4.11
CA LYS A 134 12.67 -3.63 -3.75
C LYS A 134 12.89 -3.20 -2.29
N VAL A 135 11.91 -2.55 -1.67
CA VAL A 135 12.00 -2.16 -0.25
C VAL A 135 12.00 -3.40 0.63
N CYS A 136 11.14 -4.38 0.35
CA CYS A 136 11.07 -5.61 1.13
C CYS A 136 12.36 -6.43 1.06
N THR A 137 13.04 -6.44 -0.08
CA THR A 137 14.37 -7.04 -0.20
C THR A 137 15.42 -6.28 0.63
N GLN A 138 15.42 -4.95 0.59
CA GLN A 138 16.39 -4.11 1.31
C GLN A 138 16.26 -4.20 2.83
N VAL A 139 15.04 -4.33 3.34
CA VAL A 139 14.76 -4.36 4.78
C VAL A 139 15.33 -5.64 5.44
N ASN A 140 15.35 -6.75 4.69
CA ASN A 140 15.89 -8.04 5.12
C ASN A 140 17.43 -8.08 5.13
N THR A 141 18.10 -7.18 4.41
CA THR A 141 19.55 -7.04 4.48
C THR A 141 19.92 -6.30 5.77
N HIS A 142 20.68 -6.97 6.63
CA HIS A 142 20.99 -6.52 7.98
C HIS A 142 22.02 -5.37 7.96
N ASN A 143 21.57 -4.13 7.71
CA ASN A 143 22.45 -2.97 7.84
C ASN A 143 22.49 -2.53 9.31
N THR A 144 23.55 -2.94 10.02
CA THR A 144 23.99 -2.36 11.30
C THR A 144 24.62 -1.00 11.02
N ASP A 145 23.77 0.01 10.86
CA ASP A 145 24.23 1.40 10.79
C ASP A 145 23.49 2.18 11.87
N THR A 146 24.24 2.54 12.92
CA THR A 146 23.87 3.50 13.95
C THR A 146 23.50 4.83 13.29
N GLY A 147 22.21 5.06 13.13
CA GLY A 147 21.67 6.32 12.63
C GLY A 147 21.47 7.30 13.78
N SER A 148 21.96 8.52 13.62
CA SER A 148 21.83 9.61 14.58
C SER A 148 20.38 9.88 14.99
N GLU A 149 20.18 10.12 16.30
CA GLU A 149 18.91 10.55 16.86
C GLU A 149 18.43 11.83 16.18
N GLN A 150 17.30 11.75 15.50
CA GLN A 150 16.64 12.92 14.96
C GLN A 150 15.95 13.69 16.09
N SER A 151 16.14 15.00 16.15
CA SER A 151 15.60 15.83 17.24
C SER A 151 14.07 15.70 17.31
N LYS A 152 13.58 15.23 18.46
CA LYS A 152 12.16 14.96 18.77
C LYS A 152 11.26 16.21 18.81
N ASN A 153 11.75 17.36 18.32
CA ASN A 153 11.25 18.69 18.68
C ASN A 153 10.40 19.40 17.61
N LYS A 154 10.36 18.92 16.35
CA LYS A 154 9.61 19.56 15.25
C LYS A 154 8.44 18.71 14.79
N CYS A 155 7.22 19.26 14.74
CA CYS A 155 6.06 18.53 14.21
C CYS A 155 6.33 18.07 12.76
N ASN A 156 6.16 16.77 12.50
CA ASN A 156 6.35 16.18 11.19
C ASN A 156 5.01 15.61 10.68
N GLN A 157 4.48 16.21 9.61
CA GLN A 157 3.23 15.75 9.01
C GLN A 157 3.34 14.33 8.42
N GLU A 158 4.49 13.96 7.87
CA GLU A 158 4.71 12.62 7.31
C GLU A 158 4.67 11.56 8.40
N PHE A 159 5.14 11.89 9.62
CA PHE A 159 5.03 11.02 10.77
C PHE A 159 3.56 10.79 11.17
N CYS A 160 2.77 11.87 11.26
CA CYS A 160 1.35 11.77 11.57
C CYS A 160 0.59 10.92 10.53
N GLU A 161 0.88 11.13 9.25
CA GLU A 161 0.28 10.32 8.19
C GLU A 161 0.67 8.84 8.30
N LEU A 162 1.93 8.53 8.63
CA LEU A 162 2.35 7.16 8.88
C LEU A 162 1.64 6.56 10.11
N LYS A 163 1.51 7.33 11.21
CA LYS A 163 0.79 6.91 12.42
C LYS A 163 -0.68 6.55 12.13
N GLU A 164 -1.38 7.37 11.34
CA GLU A 164 -2.74 7.06 10.92
C GLU A 164 -2.81 5.78 10.06
N ASN A 165 -1.88 5.60 9.11
CA ASN A 165 -1.82 4.38 8.31
C ASN A 165 -1.61 3.12 9.17
N ILE A 166 -0.76 3.20 10.20
CA ILE A 166 -0.52 2.10 11.13
C ILE A 166 -1.77 1.78 11.94
N SER A 167 -2.47 2.80 12.44
CA SER A 167 -3.74 2.64 13.15
C SER A 167 -4.81 1.96 12.28
N SER A 168 -4.96 2.41 11.02
CA SER A 168 -5.87 1.79 10.05
C SER A 168 -5.50 0.33 9.76
N LEU A 169 -4.22 0.04 9.53
CA LEU A 169 -3.74 -1.33 9.25
C LEU A 169 -4.04 -2.26 10.43
N ARG A 170 -3.70 -1.86 11.65
CA ARG A 170 -3.98 -2.65 12.86
C ARG A 170 -5.47 -2.90 13.06
N SER A 171 -6.28 -1.86 12.88
CA SER A 171 -7.74 -1.98 12.99
C SER A 171 -8.29 -2.96 11.95
N CYS A 172 -7.78 -2.93 10.72
CA CYS A 172 -8.20 -3.84 9.66
C CYS A 172 -7.80 -5.30 9.94
N TRP A 173 -6.59 -5.54 10.44
CA TRP A 173 -6.18 -6.87 10.89
C TRP A 173 -7.07 -7.40 12.03
N ASN A 174 -7.43 -6.56 13.00
CA ASN A 174 -8.34 -6.93 14.08
C ASN A 174 -9.74 -7.28 13.56
N LYS A 175 -10.24 -6.58 12.54
CA LYS A 175 -11.51 -6.91 11.87
C LYS A 175 -11.42 -8.26 11.15
N PHE A 176 -10.36 -8.46 10.37
CA PHE A 176 -10.10 -9.72 9.68
C PHE A 176 -10.06 -10.89 10.68
N GLU A 177 -9.45 -10.72 11.85
CA GLU A 177 -9.43 -11.73 12.91
C GLU A 177 -10.84 -12.09 13.39
N LYS A 178 -11.70 -11.10 13.64
CA LYS A 178 -13.06 -11.33 14.14
C LYS A 178 -13.94 -12.11 13.18
N ILE A 179 -13.77 -11.91 11.86
CA ILE A 179 -14.55 -12.58 10.80
C ILE A 179 -13.93 -13.95 10.45
N SER A 180 -12.74 -14.26 10.94
CA SER A 180 -12.05 -15.54 10.71
C SER A 180 -12.32 -16.58 11.82
N ARG A 181 -13.01 -16.20 12.90
CA ARG A 181 -13.49 -17.09 13.97
C ARG A 181 -14.94 -17.45 13.72
#